data_AF-A0A258BCH0-F1
#
_entry.id   AF-A0A258BCH0-F1
#
_cell.length_a   1.000
_cell.length_b   1.000
_cell.length_c   1.000
_cell.angle_alpha   90.00
_cell.angle_beta   90.00
_cell.angle_gamma   90.00
#
_symmetry.space_group_name_H-M   'P 1'
#
loop_
_entity.id
_entity.type
_entity.pdbx_description
1 polymer ?
#
loop_
_entity_poly.entity_id
_entity_poly.type
_entity_poly.pdbx_seq_one_letter_code
_entity_poly.pdbx_strand_id
1 'polypeptide(L)'
;GAVVKGEAPFNKDEVAKNAAVVATLSTLPWQAFGPGTEGGNALPAVWSDNAKFKAAGEKMQLAVANLYTAAQSGDQEAIKKAFGAAGASCKGCHDDFKKK
;
A
#
# COMPACT_ATOMS: atom_id res chain seq x y z
N GLY A 1 -0.34 -4.36 -10.68
CA GLY A 1 1.09 -4.50 -11.05
C GLY A 1 1.22 -4.74 -12.54
N ALA A 2 1.22 -6.01 -12.95
CA ALA A 2 1.41 -6.43 -14.35
C ALA A 2 0.50 -5.69 -15.35
N VAL A 3 -0.80 -5.56 -15.03
CA VAL A 3 -1.76 -4.83 -15.87
C VAL A 3 -1.35 -3.37 -16.13
N VAL A 4 -0.92 -2.65 -15.09
CA VAL A 4 -0.51 -1.23 -15.21
C VAL A 4 0.80 -1.08 -16.02
N LYS A 5 1.64 -2.12 -16.03
CA LYS A 5 2.87 -2.17 -16.81
C LYS A 5 2.67 -2.68 -18.25
N GLY A 6 1.47 -3.12 -18.61
CA GLY A 6 1.20 -3.76 -19.90
C GLY A 6 1.72 -5.20 -20.01
N GLU A 7 2.15 -5.81 -18.90
CA GLU A 7 2.64 -7.20 -18.84
C GLU A 7 1.48 -8.22 -18.79
N ALA A 8 0.25 -7.77 -18.54
CA ALA A 8 -0.97 -8.58 -18.53
C ALA A 8 -2.14 -7.77 -19.11
N PRO A 9 -3.13 -8.42 -19.77
CA PRO A 9 -4.30 -7.73 -20.30
C PRO A 9 -5.16 -7.12 -19.19
N PHE A 10 -5.84 -6.02 -19.48
CA PHE A 10 -6.78 -5.40 -18.54
C PHE A 10 -8.08 -6.20 -18.48
N ASN A 11 -8.43 -6.65 -17.28
CA ASN A 11 -9.75 -7.17 -16.94
C ASN A 11 -10.28 -6.36 -15.73
N LYS A 12 -11.41 -5.68 -15.92
CA LYS A 12 -12.00 -4.81 -14.89
C LYS A 12 -12.31 -5.57 -13.61
N ASP A 13 -12.98 -6.71 -13.70
CA ASP A 13 -13.45 -7.47 -12.54
C ASP A 13 -12.27 -8.05 -11.75
N GLU A 14 -11.24 -8.53 -12.47
CA GLU A 14 -10.02 -9.02 -11.84
C GLU A 14 -9.25 -7.90 -11.14
N VAL A 15 -9.12 -6.73 -11.78
CA VAL A 15 -8.46 -5.57 -11.17
C VAL A 15 -9.23 -5.07 -9.94
N ALA A 16 -10.55 -4.99 -10.01
CA ALA A 16 -11.40 -4.60 -8.89
C ALA A 16 -11.30 -5.60 -7.72
N LYS A 17 -11.36 -6.91 -8.01
CA LYS A 17 -11.18 -7.97 -7.01
C LYS A 17 -9.83 -7.89 -6.32
N ASN A 18 -8.76 -7.75 -7.09
CA ASN A 18 -7.41 -7.63 -6.53
C ASN A 18 -7.24 -6.35 -5.71
N ALA A 19 -7.79 -5.21 -6.16
CA ALA A 19 -7.74 -3.97 -5.41
C ALA A 19 -8.49 -4.07 -4.07
N ALA A 20 -9.63 -4.78 -4.04
CA ALA A 20 -10.37 -5.05 -2.80
C ALA A 20 -9.54 -5.88 -1.80
N VAL A 21 -8.86 -6.93 -2.29
CA VAL A 21 -7.96 -7.75 -1.45
C VAL A 21 -6.84 -6.89 -0.86
N VAL A 22 -6.18 -6.06 -1.67
CA VAL A 22 -5.12 -5.18 -1.20
C VAL A 22 -5.65 -4.16 -0.18
N ALA A 23 -6.84 -3.61 -0.38
CA ALA A 23 -7.49 -2.71 0.58
C ALA A 23 -7.70 -3.37 1.94
N THR A 24 -8.25 -4.58 1.97
CA THR A 24 -8.41 -5.35 3.22
C THR A 24 -7.06 -5.65 3.87
N LEU A 25 -6.07 -6.13 3.11
CA LEU A 25 -4.76 -6.48 3.66
C LEU A 25 -4.00 -5.26 4.17
N SER A 26 -4.21 -4.08 3.59
CA SER A 26 -3.48 -2.86 3.96
C SER A 26 -3.72 -2.40 5.41
N THR A 27 -4.79 -2.86 6.05
CA THR A 27 -5.18 -2.45 7.41
C THR A 27 -4.71 -3.42 8.51
N LEU A 28 -4.22 -4.61 8.14
CA LEU A 28 -3.88 -5.67 9.09
C LEU A 28 -2.53 -5.52 9.80
N PRO A 29 -1.43 -5.07 9.14
CA PRO A 29 -0.08 -5.17 9.72
C PRO A 29 0.15 -4.34 10.99
N TRP A 30 -0.61 -3.27 11.21
CA TRP A 30 -0.24 -2.21 12.16
C TRP A 30 -0.24 -2.65 13.62
N GLN A 31 -1.13 -3.58 13.99
CA GLN A 31 -1.20 -4.09 15.35
C GLN A 31 0.01 -4.95 15.73
N ALA A 32 0.79 -5.43 14.75
CA ALA A 32 1.98 -6.23 14.98
C ALA A 32 3.23 -5.38 15.34
N PHE A 33 3.16 -4.05 15.23
CA PHE A 33 4.26 -3.13 15.55
C PHE A 33 4.09 -2.49 16.94
N GLY A 34 3.78 -3.32 17.95
CA GLY A 34 3.70 -2.91 19.35
C GLY A 34 5.05 -2.86 20.06
N PRO A 35 5.11 -2.36 21.31
CA PRO A 35 6.32 -2.42 22.12
C PRO A 35 6.78 -3.87 22.32
N GLY A 36 8.10 -4.13 22.22
CA GLY A 36 8.66 -5.47 22.41
C GLY A 36 8.59 -6.37 21.16
N THR A 37 8.13 -5.85 20.01
CA THR A 37 8.11 -6.59 18.73
C THR A 37 9.26 -6.22 17.80
N GLU A 38 10.31 -5.58 18.33
CA GLU A 38 11.51 -5.19 17.59
C GLU A 38 12.17 -6.40 16.92
N GLY A 39 12.33 -6.35 15.60
CA GLY A 39 12.95 -7.46 14.88
C GLY A 39 12.61 -7.52 13.39
N GLY A 40 13.02 -8.64 12.78
CA GLY A 40 12.82 -8.89 11.35
C GLY A 40 13.45 -7.80 10.48
N ASN A 41 12.68 -7.31 9.52
CA ASN A 41 13.08 -6.26 8.59
C ASN A 41 12.65 -4.85 9.00
N ALA A 42 12.04 -4.68 10.17
CA ALA A 42 11.70 -3.37 10.70
C ALA A 42 12.95 -2.66 11.22
N LEU A 43 13.10 -1.38 10.91
CA LEU A 43 14.13 -0.53 11.50
C LEU A 43 13.68 -0.02 12.87
N PRO A 44 14.60 0.28 13.81
CA PRO A 44 14.26 0.85 15.12
C PRO A 44 13.39 2.12 15.04
N ALA A 45 13.49 2.86 13.93
CA ALA A 45 12.69 4.04 13.64
C ALA A 45 11.17 3.80 13.70
N VAL A 46 10.70 2.57 13.47
CA VAL A 46 9.27 2.22 13.63
C VAL A 46 8.76 2.53 15.04
N TRP A 47 9.59 2.33 16.06
CA TRP A 47 9.24 2.59 17.46
C TRP A 47 9.72 3.96 17.93
N SER A 48 10.94 4.37 17.56
CA SER A 48 11.49 5.67 18.01
C SER A 48 10.84 6.87 17.33
N ASP A 49 10.30 6.71 16.11
CA ASP A 49 9.54 7.72 15.37
C ASP A 49 8.15 7.17 14.99
N ASN A 50 7.46 6.62 16.01
CA ASN A 50 6.17 5.96 15.82
C ASN A 50 5.11 6.88 15.21
N ALA A 51 5.16 8.18 15.51
CA ALA A 51 4.24 9.16 14.92
C ALA A 51 4.39 9.24 13.39
N LYS A 52 5.64 9.32 12.88
CA LYS A 52 5.90 9.30 11.44
C LYS A 52 5.54 7.95 10.82
N PHE A 53 5.80 6.84 11.51
CA PHE A 53 5.42 5.50 11.05
C PHE A 53 3.89 5.36 10.91
N LYS A 54 3.12 5.80 11.91
CA LYS A 54 1.66 5.81 11.87
C LYS A 54 1.12 6.68 10.73
N ALA A 55 1.67 7.88 10.56
CA ALA A 55 1.29 8.78 9.46
C ALA A 55 1.60 8.16 8.08
N ALA A 56 2.73 7.47 7.92
CA ALA A 56 3.06 6.75 6.70
C ALA A 56 2.07 5.61 6.43
N GLY A 57 1.64 4.91 7.49
CA GLY A 57 0.63 3.85 7.40
C GLY A 57 -0.75 4.36 7.01
N GLU A 58 -1.23 5.44 7.63
CA GLU A 58 -2.49 6.09 7.29
C GLU A 58 -2.48 6.60 5.84
N LYS A 59 -1.37 7.20 5.41
CA LYS A 59 -1.18 7.64 4.01
C LYS A 59 -1.27 6.47 3.03
N MET A 60 -0.67 5.33 3.37
CA MET A 60 -0.74 4.13 2.53
C MET A 60 -2.16 3.57 2.46
N GLN A 61 -2.85 3.43 3.60
CA GLN A 61 -4.24 2.96 3.64
C GLN A 61 -5.17 3.84 2.80
N LEU A 62 -5.02 5.17 2.89
CA LEU A 62 -5.80 6.11 2.07
C LEU A 62 -5.50 5.95 0.58
N ALA A 63 -4.22 5.82 0.20
CA ALA A 63 -3.84 5.63 -1.19
C ALA A 63 -4.39 4.30 -1.77
N VAL A 64 -4.40 3.23 -0.97
CA VAL A 64 -4.97 1.94 -1.35
C VAL A 64 -6.50 2.02 -1.46
N ALA A 65 -7.19 2.71 -0.54
CA ALA A 65 -8.63 2.92 -0.63
C ALA A 65 -9.03 3.69 -1.90
N ASN A 66 -8.23 4.69 -2.29
CA ASN A 66 -8.40 5.42 -3.55
C ASN A 66 -8.16 4.52 -4.77
N LEU A 67 -7.16 3.62 -4.72
CA LEU A 67 -6.95 2.61 -5.77
C LEU A 67 -8.14 1.66 -5.89
N TYR A 68 -8.70 1.19 -4.77
CA TYR A 68 -9.91 0.37 -4.78
C TYR A 68 -11.08 1.10 -5.44
N THR A 69 -11.28 2.38 -5.13
CA THR A 69 -12.32 3.21 -5.76
C THR A 69 -12.08 3.36 -7.26
N ALA A 70 -10.85 3.67 -7.68
CA ALA A 70 -10.50 3.79 -9.09
C ALA A 70 -10.72 2.48 -9.85
N ALA A 71 -10.38 1.34 -9.25
CA ALA A 71 -10.54 0.01 -9.84
C ALA A 71 -11.99 -0.32 -10.19
N GLN A 72 -12.97 0.21 -9.45
CA GLN A 72 -14.39 0.02 -9.72
C GLN A 72 -14.89 0.78 -10.96
N SER A 73 -14.21 1.86 -11.34
CA SER A 73 -14.60 2.67 -12.50
C SER A 73 -14.35 1.93 -13.83
N GLY A 74 -13.25 1.17 -13.93
CA GLY A 74 -12.77 0.59 -15.18
C GLY A 74 -11.95 1.55 -16.05
N ASP A 75 -11.74 2.79 -15.60
CA ASP A 75 -10.86 3.76 -16.26
C ASP A 75 -9.39 3.39 -16.00
N GLN A 76 -8.71 2.92 -17.06
CA GLN A 76 -7.31 2.46 -16.96
C GLN A 76 -6.34 3.57 -16.57
N GLU A 77 -6.57 4.81 -17.01
CA GLU A 77 -5.70 5.95 -16.66
C GLU A 77 -5.91 6.34 -15.19
N ALA A 78 -7.16 6.37 -14.72
CA ALA A 78 -7.45 6.57 -13.30
C ALA A 78 -6.82 5.47 -12.42
N ILE A 79 -6.94 4.22 -12.84
CA ILE A 79 -6.34 3.06 -12.14
C ILE A 79 -4.82 3.18 -12.11
N LYS A 80 -4.19 3.53 -13.23
CA LYS A 80 -2.73 3.71 -13.33
C LYS A 80 -2.24 4.82 -12.40
N LYS A 81 -2.92 5.97 -12.38
CA LYS A 81 -2.60 7.08 -11.47
C LYS A 81 -2.73 6.66 -10.01
N ALA A 82 -3.84 6.02 -9.63
CA ALA A 82 -4.07 5.56 -8.26
C ALA A 82 -3.07 4.47 -7.84
N PHE A 83 -2.72 3.56 -8.76
CA PHE A 83 -1.72 2.52 -8.52
C PHE A 83 -0.33 3.12 -8.28
N GLY A 84 0.06 4.14 -9.06
CA GLY A 84 1.29 4.88 -8.84
C GLY A 84 1.34 5.56 -7.47
N ALA A 85 0.26 6.20 -7.05
CA ALA A 85 0.16 6.82 -5.73
C ALA A 85 0.26 5.79 -4.59
N ALA A 86 -0.43 4.65 -4.71
CA ALA A 86 -0.33 3.55 -3.75
C ALA A 86 1.11 3.00 -3.69
N GLY A 87 1.74 2.73 -4.84
CA GLY A 87 3.12 2.26 -4.90
C GLY A 87 4.13 3.24 -4.27
N ALA A 88 3.94 4.55 -4.48
CA ALA A 88 4.77 5.58 -3.87
C ALA A 88 4.63 5.59 -2.33
N SER A 89 3.43 5.31 -1.79
CA SER A 89 3.23 5.19 -0.35
C SER A 89 3.94 3.98 0.26
N CYS A 90 3.92 2.83 -0.44
CA CYS A 90 4.69 1.64 -0.03
C CYS A 90 6.19 1.94 0.01
N LYS A 91 6.70 2.58 -1.05
CA LYS A 91 8.11 2.98 -1.14
C LYS A 91 8.49 3.95 -0.03
N GLY A 92 7.69 4.99 0.21
CA GLY A 92 7.99 5.99 1.24
C GLY A 92 8.11 5.39 2.64
N CYS A 93 7.20 4.46 3.00
CA CYS A 93 7.31 3.74 4.27
C CYS A 93 8.56 2.85 4.31
N HIS A 94 8.83 2.08 3.25
CA HIS A 94 9.98 1.18 3.23
C HIS A 94 11.33 1.91 3.23
N ASP A 95 11.42 3.09 2.61
CA ASP A 95 12.65 3.90 2.60
C ASP A 95 13.04 4.36 4.02
N ASP A 96 12.04 4.69 4.85
CA ASP A 96 12.24 5.22 6.21
C ASP A 96 12.30 4.12 7.28
N PHE A 97 11.57 3.01 7.10
CA PHE A 97 11.24 2.08 8.20
C PHE A 97 11.58 0.62 7.95
N LYS A 98 12.03 0.24 6.74
CA LYS A 98 12.37 -1.15 6.41
C LYS A 98 13.85 -1.30 6.05
N LYS A 99 14.48 -2.37 6.51
CA LYS A 99 15.81 -2.79 6.04
C LYS A 99 15.79 -2.97 4.51
N LYS A 100 16.85 -2.49 3.86
CA LYS A 100 17.04 -2.59 2.40
C LYS A 100 17.19 -4.04 1.98
#